data_AF-A0A7V4SPC5-F1
#
_entry.id   AF-A0A7V4SPC5-F1
#
_cell.length_a   1.000
_cell.length_b   1.000
_cell.length_c   1.000
_cell.angle_alpha   90.00
_cell.angle_beta   90.00
_cell.angle_gamma   90.00
#
_symmetry.space_group_name_H-M   'P 1'
#
loop_
_entity.id
_entity.type
_entity.pdbx_description
1 polymer ?
#
loop_
_entity_poly.entity_id
_entity_poly.type
_entity_poly.pdbx_seq_one_letter_code
_entity_poly.pdbx_strand_id
1 'polypeptide(L)'
;MLEKLSKAAVLVRLNTDTPEGKEQSRAFNLRGIPTTVILDGRGKEVDRIIGYEGRSEWTRTLLAYLYGVDTLDDLLDRHRVGASPELARDIAEKYLGRGSAKDALAWVETARSGWPSDRAQEVLGLDLIQGQALLREDPPRGQEVLKGLALKGTQPYADEAFDALSGYHRRQARAAKSPEEKQKAQDLMLALYHEILPSKQDDSGFLNGYAWHCAELGVELDKAALAAQRAVTLSHEDPGILDTLAEVYYKMGKRSEALAAIEKAVAKNPDDAYLKGQREKILKMEAGAE
;
A
#
# COMPACT_ATOMS: atom_id res chain seq x y z
N MET A 1 16.12 -3.74 28.11
CA MET A 1 16.10 -3.53 26.65
C MET A 1 16.01 -2.04 26.30
N LEU A 2 15.00 -1.31 26.79
CA LEU A 2 14.94 0.16 26.68
C LEU A 2 16.20 0.86 27.18
N GLU A 3 16.80 0.37 28.27
CA GLU A 3 18.07 0.91 28.80
C GLU A 3 19.25 0.76 27.82
N LYS A 4 19.32 -0.35 27.06
CA LYS A 4 20.34 -0.57 26.02
C LYS A 4 20.09 0.36 24.82
N LEU A 5 18.84 0.54 24.40
CA LEU A 5 18.46 1.48 23.34
C LEU A 5 18.77 2.93 23.73
N SER A 6 18.46 3.33 24.96
CA SER A 6 18.70 4.71 25.44
C SER A 6 20.18 5.11 25.49
N LYS A 7 21.08 4.12 25.54
CA LYS A 7 22.53 4.34 25.46
C LYS A 7 23.07 4.30 24.03
N ALA A 8 22.31 3.73 23.09
CA ALA A 8 22.74 3.49 21.71
C ALA A 8 22.13 4.48 20.70
N ALA A 9 20.94 5.03 20.98
CA ALA A 9 20.23 5.91 20.05
C ALA A 9 19.33 6.91 20.78
N VAL A 10 19.07 8.04 20.11
CA VAL A 10 18.03 9.01 20.48
C VAL A 10 16.85 8.82 19.53
N LEU A 11 15.67 8.55 20.07
CA LEU A 11 14.45 8.38 19.28
C LEU A 11 13.71 9.71 19.17
N VAL A 12 13.57 10.21 17.95
CA VAL A 12 12.82 11.43 17.64
C VAL A 12 11.55 11.05 16.89
N ARG A 13 10.38 11.39 17.45
CA ARG A 13 9.10 11.22 16.77
C ARG A 13 8.77 12.49 15.98
N LEU A 14 8.43 12.30 14.71
CA LEU A 14 8.05 13.41 13.83
C LEU A 14 6.64 13.18 13.26
N ASN A 15 5.80 14.21 13.31
CA ASN A 15 4.49 14.19 12.66
C ASN A 15 4.62 14.75 11.23
N THR A 16 4.48 13.88 10.24
CA THR A 16 4.59 14.18 8.81
C THR A 16 3.50 15.09 8.26
N ASP A 17 2.42 15.36 9.00
CA ASP A 17 1.35 16.27 8.58
C ASP A 17 1.69 17.74 8.83
N THR A 18 2.65 18.00 9.73
CA THR A 18 3.15 19.34 10.04
C THR A 18 4.04 19.89 8.92
N PRO A 19 4.21 21.23 8.78
CA PRO A 19 5.10 21.81 7.78
C PRO A 19 6.54 21.28 7.86
N GLU A 20 7.10 21.22 9.07
CA GLU A 20 8.44 20.66 9.34
C GLU A 20 8.50 19.16 8.98
N GLY A 21 7.49 18.39 9.39
CA GLY A 21 7.36 16.98 9.04
C GLY A 21 7.34 16.72 7.54
N LYS A 22 6.63 17.54 6.76
CA LYS A 22 6.61 17.46 5.30
C LYS A 22 7.96 17.80 4.67
N GLU A 23 8.69 18.75 5.25
CA GLU A 23 10.04 19.10 4.80
C GLU A 23 11.01 17.94 5.02
N GLN A 24 11.05 17.38 6.22
CA GLN A 24 11.87 16.20 6.52
C GLN A 24 11.47 14.99 5.68
N SER A 25 10.17 14.80 5.43
CA SER A 25 9.69 13.71 4.57
C SER A 25 10.22 13.82 3.14
N ARG A 26 10.34 15.05 2.61
CA ARG A 26 10.97 15.31 1.32
C ARG A 26 12.48 15.10 1.39
N ALA A 27 13.14 15.61 2.42
CA ALA A 27 14.59 15.51 2.61
C ALA A 27 15.08 14.05 2.65
N PHE A 28 14.36 13.17 3.36
CA PHE A 28 14.67 11.73 3.45
C PHE A 28 14.02 10.88 2.35
N ASN A 29 13.30 11.52 1.43
CA ASN A 29 12.57 10.86 0.35
C ASN A 29 11.68 9.71 0.86
N LEU A 30 10.88 9.97 1.90
CA LEU A 30 10.04 8.94 2.52
C LEU A 30 9.02 8.40 1.51
N ARG A 31 8.95 7.07 1.41
CA ARG A 31 8.09 6.36 0.44
C ARG A 31 6.84 5.76 1.07
N GLY A 32 6.81 5.62 2.39
CA GLY A 32 5.70 5.09 3.15
C GLY A 32 5.70 5.66 4.57
N ILE A 33 4.54 5.59 5.22
CA ILE A 33 4.37 6.01 6.62
C ILE A 33 3.63 4.85 7.33
N PRO A 34 4.10 4.41 8.51
CA PRO A 34 5.27 4.88 9.25
C PRO A 34 6.60 4.48 8.57
N THR A 35 7.65 5.30 8.74
CA THR A 35 9.04 4.93 8.41
C THR A 35 9.96 5.39 9.54
N THR A 36 10.89 4.54 9.96
CA THR A 36 11.99 4.88 10.87
C THR A 36 13.25 5.07 10.05
N VAL A 37 13.85 6.26 10.05
CA VAL A 37 15.16 6.52 9.43
C VAL A 37 16.22 6.52 10.53
N ILE A 38 17.28 5.73 10.34
CA ILE A 38 18.41 5.61 11.26
C ILE A 38 19.56 6.43 10.70
N LEU A 39 20.09 7.33 11.51
CA LEU A 39 21.19 8.23 11.16
C LEU A 39 22.41 7.96 12.05
N ASP A 40 23.61 8.12 11.48
CA ASP A 40 24.85 8.14 12.24
C ASP A 40 25.04 9.48 12.97
N GLY A 41 26.08 9.59 13.81
CA GLY A 41 26.37 10.82 14.57
C GLY A 41 26.72 12.05 13.71
N ARG A 42 26.85 11.90 12.39
CA ARG A 42 27.09 12.97 11.42
C ARG A 42 25.84 13.29 10.59
N GLY A 43 24.72 12.62 10.86
CA GLY A 43 23.49 12.76 10.10
C GLY A 43 23.46 12.00 8.77
N LYS A 44 24.44 11.13 8.49
CA LYS A 44 24.37 10.23 7.32
C LYS A 44 23.36 9.12 7.63
N GLU A 45 22.49 8.82 6.67
CA GLU A 45 21.61 7.67 6.79
C GLU A 45 22.38 6.35 6.82
N VAL A 46 22.15 5.56 7.87
CA VAL A 46 22.63 4.19 8.03
C VAL A 46 21.66 3.26 7.32
N ASP A 47 20.39 3.26 7.75
CA ASP A 47 19.32 2.52 7.09
C ASP A 47 17.92 3.02 7.49
N ARG A 48 16.88 2.33 7.03
CA ARG A 48 15.49 2.63 7.34
C ARG A 48 14.64 1.37 7.53
N ILE A 49 13.60 1.48 8.35
CA ILE A 49 12.52 0.50 8.50
C ILE A 49 11.27 1.13 7.92
N ILE A 50 10.71 0.55 6.87
CA ILE A 50 9.47 1.02 6.24
C ILE A 50 8.32 0.15 6.76
N GLY A 51 7.25 0.78 7.26
CA GLY A 51 6.14 0.09 7.90
C GLY A 51 6.39 -0.25 9.37
N TYR A 52 5.46 -1.02 9.93
CA TYR A 52 5.52 -1.49 11.32
C TYR A 52 4.83 -2.84 11.44
N GLU A 53 5.62 -3.90 11.49
CA GLU A 53 5.14 -5.29 11.60
C GLU A 53 4.91 -5.73 13.05
N GLY A 54 5.04 -4.80 14.00
CA GLY A 54 4.93 -5.06 15.42
C GLY A 54 6.22 -4.80 16.18
N ARG A 55 6.09 -4.74 17.51
CA ARG A 55 7.17 -4.29 18.39
C ARG A 55 8.41 -5.18 18.29
N SER A 56 8.23 -6.49 18.23
CA SER A 56 9.34 -7.45 18.24
C SER A 56 10.20 -7.32 16.99
N GLU A 57 9.59 -7.39 15.81
CA GLU A 57 10.32 -7.26 14.54
C GLU A 57 10.94 -5.88 14.38
N TRP A 58 10.18 -4.82 14.67
CA TRP A 58 10.72 -3.47 14.62
C TRP A 58 11.94 -3.30 15.56
N THR A 59 11.88 -3.83 16.78
CA THR A 59 12.99 -3.72 17.74
C THR A 59 14.19 -4.54 17.30
N ARG A 60 13.97 -5.75 16.76
CA ARG A 60 15.03 -6.62 16.25
C ARG A 60 15.77 -5.94 15.10
N THR A 61 15.04 -5.44 14.11
CA THR A 61 15.59 -4.75 12.94
C THR A 61 16.30 -3.46 13.33
N LEU A 62 15.71 -2.65 14.22
CA LEU A 62 16.35 -1.44 14.72
C LEU A 62 17.71 -1.75 15.38
N LEU A 63 17.75 -2.76 16.25
CA LEU A 63 19.00 -3.15 16.91
C LEU A 63 20.03 -3.64 15.88
N ALA A 64 19.65 -4.49 14.93
CA ALA A 64 20.55 -4.95 13.87
C ALA A 64 21.21 -3.76 13.14
N TYR A 65 20.40 -2.79 12.70
CA TYR A 65 20.90 -1.61 11.99
C TYR A 65 21.78 -0.71 12.86
N LEU A 66 21.47 -0.54 14.16
CA LEU A 66 22.33 0.21 15.09
C LEU A 66 23.71 -0.43 15.28
N TYR A 67 23.82 -1.75 15.09
CA TYR A 67 25.08 -2.49 15.11
C TYR A 67 25.68 -2.73 13.71
N GLY A 68 25.13 -2.10 12.66
CA GLY A 68 25.62 -2.22 11.28
C GLY A 68 25.20 -3.49 10.55
N VAL A 69 24.46 -4.40 11.20
CA VAL A 69 24.03 -5.68 10.62
C VAL A 69 22.82 -5.49 9.70
N ASP A 70 22.84 -6.11 8.54
CA ASP A 70 21.78 -6.01 7.51
C ASP A 70 21.53 -4.57 7.02
N THR A 71 22.50 -3.68 7.23
CA THR A 71 22.48 -2.34 6.64
C THR A 71 22.85 -2.38 5.16
N LEU A 72 22.52 -1.33 4.39
CA LEU A 72 22.96 -1.24 2.99
C LEU A 72 24.48 -1.41 2.84
N ASP A 73 25.28 -0.74 3.66
CA ASP A 73 26.75 -0.82 3.60
C ASP A 73 27.23 -2.27 3.91
N ASP A 74 26.64 -2.93 4.90
CA ASP A 74 26.95 -4.33 5.25
C ASP A 74 26.53 -5.33 4.15
N LEU A 75 25.36 -5.16 3.54
CA LEU A 75 24.92 -6.00 2.42
C LEU A 75 25.87 -5.86 1.22
N LEU A 76 26.32 -4.63 0.92
CA LEU A 76 27.30 -4.37 -0.13
C LEU A 76 28.65 -5.03 0.17
N ASP A 77 29.11 -4.98 1.41
CA ASP A 77 30.36 -5.63 1.83
C ASP A 77 30.26 -7.17 1.74
N ARG A 78 29.15 -7.75 2.22
CA ARG A 78 28.91 -9.19 2.07
C ARG A 78 28.87 -9.61 0.60
N HIS A 79 28.27 -8.82 -0.28
CA HIS A 79 28.20 -9.12 -1.71
C HIS A 79 29.58 -9.14 -2.36
N ARG A 80 30.52 -8.31 -1.92
CA ARG A 80 31.92 -8.32 -2.41
C ARG A 80 32.64 -9.62 -2.05
N VAL A 81 32.28 -10.26 -0.94
CA VAL A 81 32.89 -11.49 -0.44
C VAL A 81 32.20 -12.73 -1.00
N GLY A 82 30.87 -12.73 -1.01
CA GLY A 82 30.04 -13.85 -1.46
C GLY A 82 28.72 -13.35 -2.02
N ALA A 83 28.67 -13.17 -3.33
CA ALA A 83 27.47 -12.74 -4.03
C ALA A 83 26.40 -13.85 -4.02
N SER A 84 25.13 -13.45 -4.01
CA SER A 84 23.99 -14.33 -4.24
C SER A 84 22.83 -13.51 -4.84
N PRO A 85 21.87 -14.15 -5.53
CA PRO A 85 20.72 -13.43 -6.06
C PRO A 85 19.81 -12.87 -4.95
N GLU A 86 19.71 -13.57 -3.81
CA GLU A 86 18.92 -13.12 -2.65
C GLU A 86 19.54 -11.87 -2.00
N LEU A 87 20.88 -11.83 -1.92
CA LEU A 87 21.63 -10.69 -1.41
C LEU A 87 21.55 -9.49 -2.36
N ALA A 88 21.64 -9.71 -3.68
CA ALA A 88 21.42 -8.66 -4.67
C ALA A 88 19.98 -8.10 -4.60
N ARG A 89 18.99 -8.96 -4.34
CA ARG A 89 17.60 -8.54 -4.10
C ARG A 89 17.45 -7.72 -2.82
N ASP A 90 18.09 -8.11 -1.71
CA ASP A 90 18.12 -7.31 -0.47
C ASP A 90 18.68 -5.90 -0.76
N ILE A 91 19.79 -5.82 -1.49
CA ILE A 91 20.40 -4.54 -1.85
C ILE A 91 19.46 -3.70 -2.72
N ALA A 92 18.80 -4.33 -3.71
CA ALA A 92 17.81 -3.65 -4.54
C ALA A 92 16.67 -3.05 -3.71
N GLU A 93 16.17 -3.78 -2.71
CA GLU A 93 15.13 -3.33 -1.79
C GLU A 93 15.58 -2.11 -0.97
N LYS A 94 16.83 -2.11 -0.48
CA LYS A 94 17.41 -0.97 0.25
C LYS A 94 17.45 0.30 -0.60
N TYR A 95 17.85 0.19 -1.86
CA TYR A 95 17.86 1.34 -2.78
C TYR A 95 16.45 1.81 -3.13
N LEU A 96 15.52 0.87 -3.35
CA LEU A 96 14.12 1.21 -3.60
C LEU A 96 13.49 1.96 -2.42
N GLY A 97 13.75 1.52 -1.19
CA GLY A 97 13.27 2.17 0.03
C GLY A 97 13.82 3.60 0.23
N ARG A 98 15.03 3.87 -0.27
CA ARG A 98 15.65 5.21 -0.35
C ARG A 98 15.15 6.03 -1.54
N GLY A 99 14.37 5.39 -2.40
CA GLY A 99 13.76 5.98 -3.58
C GLY A 99 14.69 6.11 -4.77
N SER A 100 15.83 5.41 -4.77
CA SER A 100 16.73 5.27 -5.90
C SER A 100 16.27 4.13 -6.83
N ALA A 101 15.27 4.41 -7.67
CA ALA A 101 14.71 3.40 -8.57
C ALA A 101 15.73 2.86 -9.59
N LYS A 102 16.62 3.72 -10.10
CA LYS A 102 17.71 3.32 -11.01
C LYS A 102 18.67 2.32 -10.38
N ASP A 103 19.16 2.62 -9.17
CA ASP A 103 20.06 1.73 -8.44
C ASP A 103 19.37 0.41 -8.10
N ALA A 104 18.10 0.46 -7.67
CA ALA A 104 17.30 -0.73 -7.43
C ALA A 104 17.21 -1.62 -8.69
N LEU A 105 16.96 -1.04 -9.86
CA LEU A 105 16.90 -1.80 -11.12
C LEU A 105 18.26 -2.38 -11.53
N ALA A 106 19.37 -1.69 -11.28
CA ALA A 106 20.71 -2.23 -11.52
C ALA A 106 20.99 -3.47 -10.63
N TRP A 107 20.52 -3.44 -9.38
CA TRP A 107 20.64 -4.58 -8.48
C TRP A 107 19.64 -5.71 -8.80
N VAL A 108 18.46 -5.39 -9.32
CA VAL A 108 17.55 -6.40 -9.90
C VAL A 108 18.22 -7.13 -11.05
N GLU A 109 18.87 -6.40 -11.96
CA GLU A 109 19.61 -7.00 -13.08
C GLU A 109 20.76 -7.87 -12.58
N THR A 110 21.48 -7.41 -11.55
CA THR A 110 22.55 -8.19 -10.90
C THR A 110 22.01 -9.50 -10.30
N ALA A 111 20.82 -9.46 -9.68
CA ALA A 111 20.15 -10.64 -9.14
C ALA A 111 19.70 -11.63 -10.24
N ARG A 112 19.50 -11.19 -11.48
CA ARG A 112 19.06 -12.05 -12.60
C ARG A 112 20.18 -12.60 -13.46
N SER A 113 21.17 -11.77 -13.78
CA SER A 113 22.18 -12.07 -14.81
C SER A 113 23.43 -12.76 -14.25
N GLY A 114 23.60 -12.76 -12.93
CA GLY A 114 24.74 -13.42 -12.28
C GLY A 114 24.57 -14.93 -12.03
N TRP A 115 23.39 -15.50 -12.35
CA TRP A 115 22.98 -16.78 -11.76
C TRP A 115 22.25 -17.70 -12.76
N PRO A 116 22.28 -19.02 -12.54
CA PRO A 116 21.41 -19.95 -13.26
C PRO A 116 19.96 -19.45 -13.28
N SER A 117 19.31 -19.54 -14.46
CA SER A 117 18.02 -18.90 -14.71
C SER A 117 16.91 -19.39 -13.79
N ASP A 118 16.96 -20.66 -13.39
CA ASP A 118 16.06 -21.28 -12.41
C ASP A 118 16.17 -20.57 -11.05
N ARG A 119 17.39 -20.41 -10.54
CA ARG A 119 17.64 -19.74 -9.26
C ARG A 119 17.27 -18.25 -9.29
N ALA A 120 17.54 -17.57 -10.40
CA ALA A 120 17.21 -16.15 -10.58
C ALA A 120 15.70 -15.88 -10.72
N GLN A 121 14.94 -16.83 -11.28
CA GLN A 121 13.49 -16.71 -11.46
C GLN A 121 12.72 -16.97 -10.16
N GLU A 122 13.29 -17.72 -9.23
CA GLU A 122 12.67 -18.08 -7.94
C GLU A 122 12.96 -17.09 -6.81
N VAL A 123 13.68 -16.00 -7.08
CA VAL A 123 14.02 -15.00 -6.04
C VAL A 123 12.76 -14.27 -5.59
N LEU A 124 12.27 -14.69 -4.43
CA LEU A 124 11.09 -14.18 -3.78
C LEU A 124 11.19 -12.64 -3.62
N GLY A 125 10.18 -11.92 -4.12
CA GLY A 125 10.06 -10.46 -4.00
C GLY A 125 10.80 -9.64 -5.06
N LEU A 126 11.64 -10.26 -5.90
CA LEU A 126 12.41 -9.55 -6.92
C LEU A 126 11.53 -8.86 -7.97
N ASP A 127 10.47 -9.54 -8.42
CA ASP A 127 9.49 -8.99 -9.37
C ASP A 127 8.73 -7.79 -8.79
N LEU A 128 8.40 -7.82 -7.49
CA LEU A 128 7.74 -6.70 -6.81
C LEU A 128 8.65 -5.46 -6.79
N ILE A 129 9.91 -5.64 -6.38
CA ILE A 129 10.92 -4.57 -6.36
C ILE A 129 11.11 -3.99 -7.78
N GLN A 130 11.25 -4.86 -8.78
CA GLN A 130 11.38 -4.46 -10.17
C GLN A 130 10.18 -3.63 -10.63
N GLY A 131 8.95 -4.14 -10.41
CA GLY A 131 7.73 -3.46 -10.80
C GLY A 131 7.59 -2.09 -10.13
N GLN A 132 7.83 -2.00 -8.82
CA GLN A 132 7.78 -0.74 -8.07
C GLN A 132 8.83 0.28 -8.54
N ALA A 133 10.04 -0.16 -8.87
CA ALA A 133 11.08 0.71 -9.42
C ALA A 133 10.73 1.18 -10.85
N LEU A 134 10.24 0.28 -11.70
CA LEU A 134 9.82 0.58 -13.06
C LEU A 134 8.64 1.57 -13.10
N LEU A 135 7.72 1.58 -12.13
CA LEU A 135 6.69 2.63 -12.06
C LEU A 135 7.25 4.07 -12.05
N ARG A 136 8.55 4.26 -11.78
CA ARG A 136 9.26 5.54 -11.86
C ARG A 136 10.07 5.70 -13.14
N GLU A 137 10.79 4.66 -13.54
CA GLU A 137 11.76 4.74 -14.65
C GLU A 137 11.13 4.38 -16.01
N ASP A 138 10.20 3.44 -16.05
CA ASP A 138 9.48 2.97 -17.24
C ASP A 138 8.06 2.51 -16.84
N PRO A 139 7.11 3.45 -16.65
CA PRO A 139 5.82 3.13 -16.05
C PRO A 139 4.97 2.12 -16.82
N PRO A 140 4.94 2.08 -18.17
CA PRO A 140 4.26 1.00 -18.89
C PRO A 140 4.75 -0.39 -18.49
N ARG A 141 6.06 -0.60 -18.45
CA ARG A 141 6.65 -1.89 -18.06
C ARG A 141 6.44 -2.20 -16.58
N GLY A 142 6.50 -1.19 -15.71
CA GLY A 142 6.21 -1.36 -14.28
C GLY A 142 4.77 -1.81 -14.01
N GLN A 143 3.81 -1.25 -14.74
CA GLN A 143 2.41 -1.68 -14.67
C GLN A 143 2.24 -3.12 -15.13
N GLU A 144 2.88 -3.52 -16.23
CA GLU A 144 2.83 -4.89 -16.75
C GLU A 144 3.35 -5.91 -15.73
N VAL A 145 4.52 -5.67 -15.14
CA VAL A 145 5.12 -6.55 -14.13
C VAL A 145 4.23 -6.68 -12.89
N LEU A 146 3.77 -5.56 -12.32
CA LEU A 146 2.95 -5.57 -11.11
C LEU A 146 1.58 -6.20 -11.36
N LYS A 147 0.98 -5.93 -12.51
CA LYS A 147 -0.29 -6.56 -12.90
C LYS A 147 -0.12 -8.07 -13.04
N GLY A 148 0.92 -8.53 -13.72
CA GLY A 148 1.22 -9.95 -13.86
C GLY A 148 1.42 -10.64 -12.51
N LEU A 149 2.04 -9.96 -11.53
CA LEU A 149 2.21 -10.45 -10.17
C LEU A 149 0.89 -10.48 -9.39
N ALA A 150 0.10 -9.40 -9.47
CA ALA A 150 -1.20 -9.31 -8.79
C ALA A 150 -2.21 -10.38 -9.27
N LEU A 151 -2.16 -10.74 -10.56
CA LEU A 151 -2.99 -11.81 -11.13
C LEU A 151 -2.64 -13.21 -10.63
N LYS A 152 -1.51 -13.39 -9.92
CA LYS A 152 -1.15 -14.67 -9.30
C LYS A 152 -1.96 -14.96 -8.03
N GLY A 153 -2.88 -14.09 -7.62
CA GLY A 153 -3.92 -14.37 -6.62
C GLY A 153 -3.36 -14.56 -5.21
N THR A 154 -3.29 -15.79 -4.72
CA THR A 154 -2.82 -16.13 -3.36
C THR A 154 -1.31 -16.36 -3.26
N GLN A 155 -0.58 -16.21 -4.37
CA GLN A 155 0.88 -16.27 -4.37
C GLN A 155 1.49 -15.08 -3.60
N PRO A 156 2.68 -15.24 -3.01
CA PRO A 156 3.37 -14.15 -2.32
C PRO A 156 3.46 -12.88 -3.18
N TYR A 157 3.30 -11.72 -2.55
CA TYR A 157 3.39 -10.39 -3.16
C TYR A 157 2.29 -10.00 -4.15
N ALA A 158 1.28 -10.84 -4.38
CA ALA A 158 0.17 -10.48 -5.27
C ALA A 158 -0.59 -9.25 -4.73
N ASP A 159 -0.82 -9.20 -3.42
CA ASP A 159 -1.52 -8.10 -2.76
C ASP A 159 -0.67 -6.82 -2.73
N GLU A 160 0.62 -6.94 -2.41
CA GLU A 160 1.56 -5.82 -2.45
C GLU A 160 1.74 -5.25 -3.86
N ALA A 161 1.67 -6.10 -4.88
CA ALA A 161 1.70 -5.68 -6.28
C ALA A 161 0.42 -4.93 -6.67
N PHE A 162 -0.74 -5.45 -6.25
CA PHE A 162 -2.02 -4.77 -6.41
C PHE A 162 -2.02 -3.40 -5.69
N ASP A 163 -1.52 -3.33 -4.46
CA ASP A 163 -1.43 -2.09 -3.68
C ASP A 163 -0.49 -1.07 -4.32
N ALA A 164 0.66 -1.52 -4.84
CA ALA A 164 1.60 -0.66 -5.55
C ALA A 164 0.96 -0.06 -6.81
N LEU A 165 0.27 -0.89 -7.60
CA LEU A 165 -0.36 -0.49 -8.86
C LEU A 165 -1.61 0.37 -8.63
N SER A 166 -2.46 0.00 -7.67
CA SER A 166 -3.63 0.80 -7.28
C SER A 166 -3.22 2.17 -6.73
N GLY A 167 -2.19 2.21 -5.88
CA GLY A 167 -1.61 3.45 -5.38
C GLY A 167 -1.04 4.32 -6.49
N TYR A 168 -0.49 3.71 -7.54
CA TYR A 168 -0.03 4.42 -8.72
C TYR A 168 -1.17 5.08 -9.50
N HIS A 169 -2.24 4.35 -9.81
CA HIS A 169 -3.41 4.92 -10.50
C HIS A 169 -4.12 6.01 -9.68
N ARG A 170 -4.27 5.83 -8.36
CA ARG A 170 -4.82 6.87 -7.48
C ARG A 170 -4.00 8.16 -7.50
N ARG A 171 -2.66 8.05 -7.51
CA ARG A 171 -1.77 9.21 -7.65
C ARG A 171 -1.92 9.89 -9.01
N GLN A 172 -2.06 9.11 -10.09
CA GLN A 172 -2.32 9.67 -11.41
C GLN A 172 -3.65 10.43 -11.46
N ALA A 173 -4.73 9.84 -10.95
CA ALA A 173 -6.05 10.48 -10.91
C ALA A 173 -6.03 11.79 -10.09
N ARG A 174 -5.27 11.83 -8.98
CA ARG A 174 -5.09 13.03 -8.15
C ARG A 174 -4.23 14.10 -8.83
N ALA A 175 -3.23 13.69 -9.60
CA ALA A 175 -2.30 14.59 -10.28
C ALA A 175 -2.73 14.98 -11.71
N ALA A 176 -3.86 14.45 -12.17
CA ALA A 176 -4.41 14.69 -13.49
C ALA A 176 -4.64 16.19 -13.74
N LYS A 177 -4.27 16.64 -14.93
CA LYS A 177 -4.38 18.04 -15.36
C LYS A 177 -5.65 18.29 -16.19
N SER A 178 -6.33 17.23 -16.61
CA SER A 178 -7.60 17.30 -17.33
C SER A 178 -8.61 16.24 -16.84
N PRO A 179 -9.91 16.42 -17.08
CA PRO A 179 -10.92 15.41 -16.82
C PRO A 179 -10.64 14.07 -17.51
N GLU A 180 -10.12 14.09 -18.74
CA GLU A 180 -9.81 12.89 -19.53
C GLU A 180 -8.65 12.09 -18.92
N GLU A 181 -7.60 12.76 -18.45
CA GLU A 181 -6.50 12.10 -17.74
C GLU A 181 -6.98 11.46 -16.43
N LYS A 182 -7.86 12.16 -15.70
CA LYS A 182 -8.45 11.64 -14.47
C LYS A 182 -9.32 10.42 -14.75
N GLN A 183 -10.19 10.51 -15.75
CA GLN A 183 -11.07 9.42 -16.15
C GLN A 183 -10.24 8.20 -16.59
N LYS A 184 -9.20 8.40 -17.41
CA LYS A 184 -8.31 7.31 -17.83
C LYS A 184 -7.66 6.60 -16.65
N ALA A 185 -7.21 7.33 -15.63
CA ALA A 185 -6.62 6.72 -14.43
C ALA A 185 -7.67 5.93 -13.61
N GLN A 186 -8.91 6.41 -13.57
CA GLN A 186 -10.04 5.73 -12.92
C GLN A 186 -10.43 4.47 -13.69
N ASP A 187 -10.49 4.53 -15.01
CA ASP A 187 -10.79 3.37 -15.87
C ASP A 187 -9.72 2.28 -15.73
N LEU A 188 -8.44 2.65 -15.66
CA LEU A 188 -7.34 1.71 -15.41
C LEU A 188 -7.47 1.03 -14.04
N MET A 189 -7.86 1.78 -13.00
CA MET A 189 -8.09 1.22 -11.68
C MET A 189 -9.28 0.25 -11.67
N LEU A 190 -10.38 0.59 -12.34
CA LEU A 190 -11.56 -0.27 -12.44
C LEU A 190 -11.26 -1.55 -13.24
N ALA A 191 -10.52 -1.43 -14.35
CA ALA A 191 -10.07 -2.59 -15.12
C ALA A 191 -9.20 -3.53 -14.27
N LEU A 192 -8.28 -2.98 -13.46
CA LEU A 192 -7.46 -3.77 -12.56
C LEU A 192 -8.29 -4.56 -11.53
N TYR A 193 -9.30 -3.92 -10.92
CA TYR A 193 -10.22 -4.61 -10.02
C TYR A 193 -10.92 -5.78 -10.73
N HIS A 194 -11.45 -5.55 -11.94
CA HIS A 194 -12.17 -6.58 -12.70
C HIS A 194 -11.32 -7.80 -13.02
N GLU A 195 -10.04 -7.60 -13.32
CA GLU A 195 -9.16 -8.71 -13.66
C GLU A 195 -8.76 -9.56 -12.45
N ILE A 196 -8.66 -8.96 -11.26
CA ILE A 196 -8.25 -9.65 -10.02
C ILE A 196 -9.44 -10.23 -9.26
N LEU A 197 -10.61 -9.60 -9.36
CA LEU A 197 -11.84 -9.97 -8.65
C LEU A 197 -12.15 -11.48 -8.69
N PRO A 198 -12.01 -12.21 -9.81
CA PRO A 198 -12.28 -13.65 -9.84
C PRO A 198 -11.50 -14.45 -8.79
N SER A 199 -10.27 -14.03 -8.45
CA SER A 199 -9.37 -14.68 -7.49
C SER A 199 -9.53 -14.19 -6.05
N LYS A 200 -10.29 -13.10 -5.83
CA LYS A 200 -10.42 -12.40 -4.54
C LYS A 200 -11.87 -12.30 -4.06
N GLN A 201 -12.74 -13.21 -4.50
CA GLN A 201 -14.17 -13.21 -4.13
C GLN A 201 -14.42 -13.49 -2.64
N ASP A 202 -13.45 -14.05 -1.92
CA ASP A 202 -13.56 -14.31 -0.47
C ASP A 202 -12.71 -13.35 0.37
N ASP A 203 -12.21 -12.28 -0.24
CA ASP A 203 -11.40 -11.26 0.42
C ASP A 203 -12.27 -10.04 0.73
N SER A 204 -12.66 -9.90 2.01
CA SER A 204 -13.52 -8.79 2.44
C SER A 204 -12.89 -7.41 2.20
N GLY A 205 -11.56 -7.29 2.31
CA GLY A 205 -10.84 -6.04 2.11
C GLY A 205 -10.81 -5.65 0.64
N PHE A 206 -10.51 -6.61 -0.24
CA PHE A 206 -10.51 -6.40 -1.69
C PHE A 206 -11.92 -6.02 -2.20
N LEU A 207 -12.94 -6.77 -1.79
CA LEU A 207 -14.33 -6.50 -2.17
C LEU A 207 -14.82 -5.12 -1.67
N ASN A 208 -14.44 -4.76 -0.43
CA ASN A 208 -14.71 -3.43 0.10
C ASN A 208 -14.02 -2.34 -0.72
N GLY A 209 -12.75 -2.53 -1.08
CA GLY A 209 -12.00 -1.59 -1.91
C GLY A 209 -12.63 -1.38 -3.29
N TYR A 210 -13.07 -2.46 -3.95
CA TYR A 210 -13.80 -2.39 -5.21
C TYR A 210 -15.12 -1.62 -5.06
N ALA A 211 -15.93 -1.98 -4.06
CA ALA A 211 -17.22 -1.33 -3.83
C ALA A 211 -17.08 0.17 -3.51
N TRP A 212 -16.12 0.53 -2.65
CA TRP A 212 -15.80 1.92 -2.33
C TRP A 212 -15.40 2.69 -3.58
N HIS A 213 -14.52 2.12 -4.40
CA HIS A 213 -14.07 2.77 -5.63
C HIS A 213 -15.23 3.03 -6.60
N CYS A 214 -16.11 2.04 -6.80
CA CYS A 214 -17.31 2.19 -7.61
C CYS A 214 -18.26 3.28 -7.06
N ALA A 215 -18.44 3.34 -5.74
CA ALA A 215 -19.27 4.36 -5.09
C ALA A 215 -18.70 5.79 -5.25
N GLU A 216 -17.37 5.96 -5.10
CA GLU A 216 -16.70 7.25 -5.31
C GLU A 216 -16.91 7.77 -6.74
N LEU A 217 -16.87 6.86 -7.72
CA LEU A 217 -17.04 7.19 -9.14
C LEU A 217 -18.51 7.26 -9.57
N GLY A 218 -19.44 6.69 -8.81
CA GLY A 218 -20.84 6.58 -9.21
C GLY A 218 -21.05 5.60 -10.37
N VAL A 219 -20.20 4.58 -10.51
CA VAL A 219 -20.25 3.59 -11.59
C VAL A 219 -20.51 2.20 -11.05
N GLU A 220 -21.10 1.33 -11.87
CA GLU A 220 -21.34 -0.09 -11.55
C GLU A 220 -21.98 -0.33 -10.16
N LEU A 221 -22.86 0.58 -9.72
CA LEU A 221 -23.37 0.60 -8.34
C LEU A 221 -24.09 -0.70 -7.94
N ASP A 222 -24.76 -1.37 -8.88
CA ASP A 222 -25.36 -2.68 -8.63
C ASP A 222 -24.32 -3.75 -8.30
N LYS A 223 -23.19 -3.78 -9.03
CA LYS A 223 -22.07 -4.70 -8.74
C LYS A 223 -21.39 -4.33 -7.44
N ALA A 224 -21.21 -3.02 -7.19
CA ALA A 224 -20.65 -2.51 -5.94
C ALA A 224 -21.49 -2.93 -4.73
N ALA A 225 -22.82 -2.91 -4.85
CA ALA A 225 -23.72 -3.31 -3.78
C ALA A 225 -23.57 -4.80 -3.46
N LEU A 226 -23.48 -5.66 -4.47
CA LEU A 226 -23.23 -7.09 -4.28
C LEU A 226 -21.87 -7.36 -3.61
N ALA A 227 -20.82 -6.67 -4.06
CA ALA A 227 -19.49 -6.77 -3.48
C ALA A 227 -19.45 -6.30 -2.02
N ALA A 228 -20.03 -5.15 -1.71
CA ALA A 228 -20.12 -4.61 -0.36
C ALA A 228 -20.92 -5.53 0.58
N GLN A 229 -22.07 -6.06 0.14
CA GLN A 229 -22.85 -7.02 0.93
C GLN A 229 -22.06 -8.29 1.26
N ARG A 230 -21.31 -8.82 0.29
CA ARG A 230 -20.44 -9.97 0.52
C ARG A 230 -19.29 -9.62 1.46
N ALA A 231 -18.66 -8.46 1.31
CA ALA A 231 -17.62 -7.96 2.21
C ALA A 231 -18.12 -7.81 3.66
N VAL A 232 -19.33 -7.27 3.86
CA VAL A 232 -19.97 -7.17 5.18
C VAL A 232 -20.15 -8.56 5.80
N THR A 233 -20.58 -9.54 5.01
CA THR A 233 -20.78 -10.92 5.49
C THR A 233 -19.44 -11.55 5.92
N LEU A 234 -18.40 -11.45 5.09
CA LEU A 234 -17.08 -12.03 5.33
C LEU A 234 -16.34 -11.36 6.51
N SER A 235 -16.56 -10.06 6.71
CA SER A 235 -15.95 -9.28 7.80
C SER A 235 -16.70 -9.35 9.13
N HIS A 236 -17.80 -10.11 9.20
CA HIS A 236 -18.68 -10.17 10.37
C HIS A 236 -19.24 -8.79 10.75
N GLU A 237 -19.66 -8.04 9.73
CA GLU A 237 -20.21 -6.70 9.82
C GLU A 237 -19.22 -5.68 10.45
N ASP A 238 -18.00 -5.61 9.91
CA ASP A 238 -17.05 -4.55 10.26
C ASP A 238 -17.68 -3.15 10.04
N PRO A 239 -17.55 -2.20 10.99
CA PRO A 239 -18.17 -0.88 10.87
C PRO A 239 -17.71 -0.07 9.65
N GLY A 240 -16.45 -0.20 9.25
CA GLY A 240 -15.91 0.49 8.07
C GLY A 240 -16.46 -0.08 6.78
N ILE A 241 -16.64 -1.40 6.70
CA ILE A 241 -17.24 -2.04 5.52
C ILE A 241 -18.76 -1.79 5.46
N LEU A 242 -19.43 -1.68 6.61
CA LEU A 242 -20.82 -1.22 6.68
C LEU A 242 -20.99 0.23 6.18
N ASP A 243 -20.03 1.13 6.47
CA ASP A 243 -20.00 2.48 5.91
C ASP A 243 -19.92 2.45 4.38
N THR A 244 -19.02 1.65 3.82
CA THR A 244 -18.95 1.46 2.36
C THR A 244 -20.26 0.98 1.76
N LEU A 245 -20.92 -0.02 2.39
CA LEU A 245 -22.23 -0.50 1.93
C LEU A 245 -23.28 0.62 1.97
N ALA A 246 -23.28 1.44 3.03
CA ALA A 246 -24.17 2.59 3.14
C ALA A 246 -23.90 3.63 2.05
N GLU A 247 -22.62 3.91 1.76
CA GLU A 247 -22.23 4.84 0.70
C GLU A 247 -22.69 4.35 -0.67
N VAL A 248 -22.54 3.06 -0.97
CA VAL A 248 -23.04 2.48 -2.22
C VAL A 248 -24.55 2.69 -2.35
N TYR A 249 -25.32 2.34 -1.32
CA TYR A 249 -26.78 2.54 -1.36
C TYR A 249 -27.18 4.01 -1.45
N TYR A 250 -26.44 4.90 -0.78
CA TYR A 250 -26.64 6.34 -0.89
C TYR A 250 -26.46 6.81 -2.34
N LYS A 251 -25.40 6.37 -3.02
CA LYS A 251 -25.16 6.67 -4.44
C LYS A 251 -26.22 6.10 -5.38
N MET A 252 -26.86 4.99 -5.00
CA MET A 252 -27.95 4.36 -5.76
C MET A 252 -29.30 5.07 -5.59
N GLY A 253 -29.43 6.08 -4.74
CA GLY A 253 -30.75 6.64 -4.42
C GLY A 253 -31.51 5.85 -3.33
N LYS A 254 -30.94 4.77 -2.80
CA LYS A 254 -31.57 3.81 -1.89
C LYS A 254 -31.43 4.25 -0.43
N ARG A 255 -32.13 5.33 -0.07
CA ARG A 255 -32.03 5.98 1.24
C ARG A 255 -32.30 5.03 2.41
N SER A 256 -33.32 4.19 2.31
CA SER A 256 -33.73 3.27 3.39
C SER A 256 -32.64 2.23 3.67
N GLU A 257 -32.08 1.64 2.63
CA GLU A 257 -31.00 0.65 2.75
C GLU A 257 -29.69 1.29 3.21
N ALA A 258 -29.39 2.51 2.76
CA ALA A 258 -28.25 3.28 3.22
C ALA A 258 -28.34 3.57 4.73
N LEU A 259 -29.52 4.00 5.21
CA LEU A 259 -29.77 4.23 6.64
C LEU A 259 -29.61 2.94 7.45
N ALA A 260 -30.19 1.83 6.97
CA ALA A 260 -30.07 0.55 7.68
C ALA A 260 -28.61 0.10 7.84
N ALA A 261 -27.78 0.28 6.81
CA ALA A 261 -26.36 -0.06 6.86
C ALA A 261 -25.56 0.85 7.82
N ILE A 262 -25.71 2.18 7.70
CA ILE A 262 -24.95 3.11 8.54
C ILE A 262 -25.38 3.06 10.01
N GLU A 263 -26.65 2.78 10.29
CA GLU A 263 -27.13 2.62 11.67
C GLU A 263 -26.52 1.41 12.35
N LYS A 264 -26.31 0.31 11.63
CA LYS A 264 -25.52 -0.82 12.13
C LYS A 264 -24.06 -0.43 12.41
N ALA A 265 -23.44 0.36 11.52
CA ALA A 265 -22.05 0.81 11.69
C ALA A 265 -21.91 1.66 12.96
N VAL A 266 -22.79 2.66 13.12
CA VAL A 266 -22.84 3.52 14.32
C VAL A 266 -23.14 2.72 15.58
N ALA A 267 -24.02 1.72 15.53
CA ALA A 267 -24.30 0.88 16.70
C ALA A 267 -23.06 0.08 17.16
N LYS A 268 -22.19 -0.33 16.23
CA LYS A 268 -20.95 -1.06 16.56
C LYS A 268 -19.81 -0.14 17.00
N ASN A 269 -19.77 1.10 16.51
CA ASN A 269 -18.79 2.10 16.92
C ASN A 269 -19.47 3.45 17.23
N PRO A 270 -20.13 3.56 18.39
CA PRO A 270 -21.01 4.70 18.71
C PRO A 270 -20.26 5.99 19.01
N ASP A 271 -18.94 5.97 19.20
CA ASP A 271 -18.14 7.17 19.46
C ASP A 271 -17.49 7.74 18.20
N ASP A 272 -17.62 7.05 17.07
CA ASP A 272 -17.06 7.48 15.80
C ASP A 272 -17.82 8.69 15.22
N ALA A 273 -17.17 9.85 15.28
CA ALA A 273 -17.73 11.10 14.75
C ALA A 273 -17.91 11.07 13.23
N TYR A 274 -17.07 10.33 12.50
CA TYR A 274 -17.20 10.20 11.05
C TYR A 274 -18.44 9.38 10.69
N LEU A 275 -18.69 8.24 11.33
CA LEU A 275 -19.90 7.43 11.09
C LEU A 275 -21.19 8.20 11.43
N LYS A 276 -21.18 8.98 12.51
CA LYS A 276 -22.29 9.89 12.84
C LYS A 276 -22.54 10.91 11.73
N GLY A 277 -21.48 11.53 11.21
CA GLY A 277 -21.57 12.46 10.09
C GLY A 277 -22.11 11.81 8.81
N GLN A 278 -21.71 10.58 8.51
CA GLN A 278 -22.25 9.82 7.37
C GLN A 278 -23.74 9.53 7.53
N ARG A 279 -24.18 9.15 8.72
CA ARG A 279 -25.60 8.96 9.03
C ARG A 279 -26.40 10.25 8.83
N GLU A 280 -25.90 11.38 9.31
CA GLU A 280 -26.54 12.69 9.11
C GLU A 280 -26.63 13.09 7.64
N LYS A 281 -25.59 12.80 6.84
CA LYS A 281 -25.60 13.01 5.39
C LYS A 281 -26.75 12.24 4.73
N ILE A 282 -26.89 10.96 5.04
CA ILE A 282 -27.94 10.10 4.47
C ILE A 282 -29.34 10.55 4.94
N LEU A 283 -29.49 11.00 6.19
CA LEU A 283 -30.77 11.50 6.70
C LEU A 283 -31.28 12.74 5.93
N LYS A 284 -30.36 13.60 5.46
CA LYS A 284 -30.68 14.81 4.67
C LYS A 284 -31.03 14.52 3.21
N MET A 285 -30.81 13.30 2.74
CA MET A 285 -31.23 12.87 1.41
C MET A 285 -32.75 12.96 1.31
N GLU A 286 -33.26 13.64 0.27
CA GLU A 286 -34.68 13.62 -0.03
C GLU A 286 -35.11 12.19 -0.38
N ALA A 287 -36.27 11.76 0.09
CA ALA A 287 -36.81 10.46 -0.32
C ALA A 287 -37.04 10.51 -1.83
N GLY A 288 -36.31 9.68 -2.59
CA GLY A 288 -36.56 9.55 -4.02
C GLY A 288 -38.03 9.17 -4.22
N ALA A 289 -38.72 9.88 -5.13
CA ALA A 289 -40.07 9.53 -5.51
C ALA A 289 -40.04 8.10 -6.09
N GLU A 290 -40.74 7.17 -5.42
CA GLU A 290 -40.95 5.80 -5.86
C GLU A 290 -41.69 5.72 -7.20
#